data_AF-A0A494W9N5-F1
#
_entry.id   AF-A0A494W9N5-F1
#
_cell.length_a   1.000
_cell.length_b   1.000
_cell.length_c   1.000
_cell.angle_alpha   90.00
_cell.angle_beta   90.00
_cell.angle_gamma   90.00
#
_symmetry.space_group_name_H-M   'P 1'
#
loop_
_entity.id
_entity.type
_entity.pdbx_description
1 polymer ?
#
loop_
_entity_poly.entity_id
_entity_poly.type
_entity_poly.pdbx_seq_one_letter_code
_entity_poly.pdbx_strand_id
1 'polypeptide(L)'
;MDDKKNIILAVLLTAAILFGWPYVSQHFFPAANPPSTKIEGGKQVAVPNPAADPAADSPAAIRDRTLVLREAPRVPIRTPKLAGSINLKGARIDDIVLPTYKETIARDSADVRLFSPSGTKDAYFAGFGWQGEGVKLPDANTVWTASGTALTPTTPVTLSWNNGAGQIFEIRLSVDDNYMISAEQKVSNGGAGAISVKPYDYITRFGHSKDPDTWTIHVGPMGVFNGAANYDVNYKDLDKGPSAQSFQSKGGWIGFTDKYWLSALVPDQRASFSGQMRKGSGDRYHSEVTLEPTVIAPGKAVTQTTRLFVGAKEVKTLQAYERAGVPLFDRAIDWGWFYWFEQPIFALLHWLFETLGNFGVAIICLTFCVRALMFPVAQRQFASMAAMRAVQPKMKALQEKYKDDKQQLQMKMMELYKAEKVNPLAGCLPIFIQIPIFFALYKVLQLTIEMRHQPFVLWIRDLSAPDPLHILNLFGLLPFTPPAFLGIGVLALLLGISMWLQFKLNPAQMDPMQQQVFAIMPWMMMFIMAPFAAGLLVYWITNNCLSMAQQWWLYRRHPAPATPVPAK
;
A
#
# COMPACT_ATOMS: atom_id res chain seq x y z
N MET A 1 -18.70 -22.72 42.21
CA MET A 1 -17.23 -22.84 42.07
C MET A 1 -16.69 -22.07 40.86
N ASP A 2 -17.54 -21.67 39.92
CA ASP A 2 -17.13 -20.94 38.70
C ASP A 2 -16.79 -19.46 38.92
N ASP A 3 -17.45 -18.77 39.85
CA ASP A 3 -17.14 -17.34 40.11
C ASP A 3 -15.74 -17.12 40.68
N LYS A 4 -15.24 -18.01 41.54
CA LYS A 4 -13.87 -17.89 42.05
C LYS A 4 -12.82 -18.12 40.96
N LYS A 5 -13.08 -19.01 40.00
CA LYS A 5 -12.19 -19.22 38.84
C LYS A 5 -12.22 -18.04 37.88
N ASN A 6 -13.40 -17.47 37.63
CA ASN A 6 -13.55 -16.29 36.77
C ASN A 6 -12.92 -15.04 37.40
N ILE A 7 -13.04 -14.87 38.72
CA ILE A 7 -12.39 -13.78 39.46
C ILE A 7 -10.87 -13.96 39.47
N ILE A 8 -10.36 -15.18 39.72
CA ILE A 8 -8.91 -15.44 39.67
C ILE A 8 -8.37 -15.24 38.25
N LEU A 9 -9.10 -15.67 37.21
CA LEU A 9 -8.72 -15.45 35.81
C LEU A 9 -8.74 -13.96 35.45
N ALA A 10 -9.74 -13.20 35.91
CA ALA A 10 -9.81 -11.76 35.72
C ALA A 10 -8.65 -11.03 36.43
N VAL A 11 -8.31 -11.42 37.65
CA VAL A 11 -7.17 -10.86 38.39
C VAL A 11 -5.85 -11.18 37.70
N LEU A 12 -5.66 -12.41 37.21
CA LEU A 12 -4.46 -12.81 36.46
C LEU A 12 -4.34 -12.09 35.11
N LEU A 13 -5.44 -11.92 34.38
CA LEU A 13 -5.46 -11.15 33.13
C LEU A 13 -5.20 -9.66 33.38
N THR A 14 -5.75 -9.11 34.46
CA THR A 14 -5.53 -7.71 34.83
C THR A 14 -4.09 -7.48 35.29
N ALA A 15 -3.49 -8.42 36.02
CA ALA A 15 -2.08 -8.37 36.38
C ALA A 15 -1.17 -8.52 35.15
N ALA A 16 -1.50 -9.43 34.23
CA ALA A 16 -0.76 -9.60 32.97
C ALA A 16 -0.83 -8.34 32.09
N ILE A 17 -1.97 -7.64 32.07
CA ILE A 17 -2.09 -6.34 31.41
C ILE A 17 -1.30 -5.27 32.18
N LEU A 18 -1.48 -5.10 33.49
CA LEU A 18 -0.81 -4.03 34.24
C LEU A 18 0.73 -4.14 34.26
N PHE A 19 1.27 -5.35 34.36
CA PHE A 19 2.72 -5.57 34.41
C PHE A 19 3.33 -5.88 33.04
N GLY A 20 2.56 -6.47 32.11
CA GLY A 20 3.00 -6.73 30.75
C GLY A 20 2.87 -5.53 29.82
N TRP A 21 1.87 -4.66 30.03
CA TRP A 21 1.63 -3.48 29.19
C TRP A 21 2.79 -2.49 29.19
N PRO A 22 3.49 -2.19 30.30
CA PRO A 22 4.67 -1.33 30.24
C PRO A 22 5.81 -1.92 29.39
N TYR A 23 6.00 -3.24 29.40
CA TYR A 23 7.03 -3.91 28.59
C TYR A 23 6.64 -3.96 27.11
N VAL A 24 5.38 -4.30 26.81
CA VAL A 24 4.82 -4.28 25.45
C VAL A 24 4.80 -2.86 24.92
N SER A 25 4.40 -1.86 25.72
CA SER A 25 4.39 -0.47 25.29
C SER A 25 5.80 0.08 25.12
N GLN A 26 6.77 -0.25 25.97
CA GLN A 26 8.16 0.20 25.73
C GLN A 26 8.78 -0.46 24.49
N HIS A 27 8.41 -1.71 24.17
CA HIS A 27 8.96 -2.43 23.03
C HIS A 27 8.30 -2.03 21.69
N PHE A 28 6.99 -1.79 21.69
CA PHE A 28 6.21 -1.45 20.48
C PHE A 28 5.86 0.04 20.36
N PHE A 29 5.94 0.82 21.44
CA PHE A 29 5.62 2.25 21.52
C PHE A 29 6.63 3.01 22.42
N PRO A 30 7.93 3.06 22.05
CA PRO A 30 8.93 3.78 22.84
C PRO A 30 8.51 5.23 23.08
N ALA A 31 8.59 5.69 24.33
CA ALA A 31 8.21 7.05 24.70
C ALA A 31 9.04 8.07 23.89
N ALA A 32 8.36 9.08 23.34
CA ALA A 32 9.02 10.19 22.65
C ALA A 32 10.06 10.83 23.58
N ASN A 33 11.29 10.97 23.07
CA ASN A 33 12.37 11.60 23.83
C ASN A 33 11.99 13.03 24.21
N PRO A 34 12.34 13.49 25.42
CA PRO A 34 12.14 14.88 25.79
C PRO A 34 12.94 15.79 24.85
N PRO A 35 12.41 16.98 24.51
CA PRO A 35 13.09 17.92 23.64
C PRO A 35 14.47 18.29 24.21
N SER A 36 15.45 18.46 23.32
CA SER A 36 16.78 18.97 23.66
C SER A 36 16.65 20.33 24.33
N THR A 37 16.86 20.38 25.64
CA THR A 37 16.88 21.63 26.42
C THR A 37 18.30 22.16 26.49
N LYS A 38 18.46 23.48 26.34
CA LYS A 38 19.71 24.19 26.63
C LYS A 38 19.54 24.89 27.98
N ILE A 39 20.57 24.83 28.83
CA ILE A 39 20.60 25.59 30.08
C ILE A 39 21.24 26.94 29.77
N GLU A 40 20.44 28.01 29.82
CA GLU A 40 20.92 29.39 29.86
C GLU A 40 20.55 30.01 31.20
N GLY A 41 21.53 30.52 31.93
CA GLY A 41 21.31 31.20 33.22
C GLY A 41 20.66 30.34 34.31
N GLY A 42 20.85 29.01 34.29
CA GLY A 42 20.30 28.11 35.32
C GLY A 42 18.81 27.78 35.20
N LYS A 43 18.15 28.13 34.08
CA LYS A 43 16.80 27.64 33.75
C LYS A 43 16.83 26.82 32.45
N GLN A 44 16.08 25.72 32.43
CA GLN A 44 15.82 24.98 31.20
C GLN A 44 14.94 25.84 30.28
N VAL A 45 15.50 26.29 29.16
CA VAL A 45 14.75 26.99 28.12
C VAL A 45 14.67 26.07 26.91
N ALA A 46 13.46 25.84 26.41
CA ALA A 46 13.25 25.14 25.15
C ALA A 46 13.85 25.98 24.02
N VAL A 47 14.76 25.40 23.23
CA VAL A 47 15.33 26.09 22.07
C VAL A 47 14.18 26.30 21.06
N PRO A 48 13.87 27.54 20.65
CA PRO A 48 13.01 27.77 19.50
C PRO A 48 13.68 27.13 18.30
N ASN A 49 13.07 26.10 17.71
CA ASN A 49 13.53 25.48 16.46
C ASN A 49 13.55 26.57 15.38
N PRO A 50 14.70 27.11 14.95
CA PRO A 50 14.75 28.05 13.84
C PRO A 50 14.71 27.23 12.56
N ALA A 51 13.58 26.56 12.33
CA ALA A 51 13.30 25.88 11.08
C ALA A 51 12.92 26.96 10.05
N ALA A 52 13.94 27.61 9.47
CA ALA A 52 13.78 28.13 8.12
C ALA A 52 13.47 26.91 7.25
N ASP A 53 12.22 26.82 6.77
CA ASP A 53 11.81 25.73 5.90
C ASP A 53 12.74 25.73 4.66
N PRO A 54 13.56 24.69 4.43
CA PRO A 54 14.51 24.70 3.32
C PRO A 54 13.81 24.69 1.94
N ALA A 55 12.49 24.46 1.93
CA ALA A 55 11.60 24.56 0.79
C ALA A 55 10.67 25.80 0.84
N ALA A 56 10.99 26.85 1.61
CA ALA A 56 10.19 28.08 1.78
C ALA A 56 9.93 28.91 0.51
N ASP A 57 10.46 28.49 -0.64
CA ASP A 57 10.35 29.19 -1.92
C ASP A 57 9.01 28.84 -2.61
N SER A 58 7.90 29.33 -2.04
CA SER A 58 6.55 29.20 -2.62
C SER A 58 6.13 30.53 -3.25
N PRO A 59 5.90 30.59 -4.57
CA PRO A 59 5.30 31.74 -5.23
C PRO A 59 3.90 32.04 -4.67
N ALA A 60 3.52 33.32 -4.65
CA ALA A 60 2.22 33.78 -4.13
C ALA A 60 1.00 33.26 -4.94
N ALA A 61 1.21 32.73 -6.14
CA ALA A 61 0.18 32.16 -7.00
C ALA A 61 0.66 30.88 -7.70
N ILE A 62 -0.27 29.97 -7.99
CA ILE A 62 -0.03 28.77 -8.79
C ILE A 62 0.28 29.18 -10.24
N ARG A 63 1.38 28.67 -10.80
CA ARG A 63 1.87 28.99 -12.15
C ARG A 63 1.83 27.76 -13.06
N ASP A 64 1.81 28.02 -14.36
CA ASP A 64 1.93 26.96 -15.37
C ASP A 64 3.30 26.29 -15.32
N ARG A 65 3.30 24.96 -15.33
CA ARG A 65 4.54 24.16 -15.19
C ARG A 65 5.51 24.39 -16.34
N THR A 66 5.03 24.52 -17.58
CA THR A 66 5.92 24.69 -18.74
C THR A 66 6.68 26.01 -18.69
N LEU A 67 6.09 27.04 -18.08
CA LEU A 67 6.77 28.30 -17.79
C LEU A 67 7.81 28.13 -16.68
N VAL A 68 7.44 27.54 -15.54
CA VAL A 68 8.36 27.34 -14.40
C VAL A 68 9.57 26.49 -14.78
N LEU A 69 9.41 25.48 -15.63
CA LEU A 69 10.53 24.68 -16.14
C LEU A 69 11.54 25.49 -16.96
N ARG A 70 11.16 26.63 -17.55
CA ARG A 70 12.04 27.48 -18.38
C ARG A 70 12.74 28.58 -17.58
N GLU A 71 12.37 28.82 -16.33
CA GLU A 71 12.88 29.93 -15.51
C GLU A 71 14.30 29.72 -14.99
N ALA A 72 14.77 28.47 -14.93
CA ALA A 72 16.07 28.13 -14.38
C ALA A 72 16.84 27.17 -15.30
N PRO A 73 18.18 27.28 -15.35
CA PRO A 73 19.03 26.30 -16.03
C PRO A 73 18.81 24.90 -15.46
N ARG A 74 18.76 23.89 -16.32
CA ARG A 74 18.42 22.51 -15.97
C ARG A 74 19.33 21.51 -16.66
N VAL A 75 19.58 20.39 -15.99
CA VAL A 75 20.26 19.21 -16.58
C VAL A 75 19.23 18.09 -16.77
N PRO A 76 18.99 17.59 -17.99
CA PRO A 76 18.04 16.51 -18.23
C PRO A 76 18.48 15.19 -17.56
N ILE A 77 17.48 14.45 -17.07
CA ILE A 77 17.61 13.07 -16.58
C ILE A 77 17.04 12.15 -17.66
N ARG A 78 17.81 11.14 -18.08
CA ARG A 78 17.41 10.18 -19.12
C ARG A 78 17.79 8.76 -18.72
N THR A 79 16.80 7.95 -18.39
CA THR A 79 16.94 6.51 -18.15
C THR A 79 15.81 5.77 -18.88
N PRO A 80 15.86 4.43 -18.95
CA PRO A 80 14.75 3.64 -19.52
C PRO A 80 13.41 3.84 -18.78
N LYS A 81 13.44 4.14 -17.48
CA LYS A 81 12.26 4.20 -16.60
C LYS A 81 12.01 5.57 -15.95
N LEU A 82 12.96 6.50 -16.07
CA LEU A 82 12.89 7.87 -15.57
C LEU A 82 13.28 8.88 -16.66
N ALA A 83 12.45 9.90 -16.82
CA ALA A 83 12.75 11.07 -17.63
C ALA A 83 12.46 12.34 -16.81
N GLY A 84 13.18 13.43 -17.05
CA GLY A 84 12.96 14.67 -16.31
C GLY A 84 14.15 15.60 -16.32
N SER A 85 14.32 16.36 -15.24
CA SER A 85 15.45 17.28 -15.10
C SER A 85 15.83 17.60 -13.65
N ILE A 86 17.09 18.00 -13.49
CA ILE A 86 17.66 18.60 -12.28
C ILE A 86 17.64 20.11 -12.46
N ASN A 87 17.01 20.82 -11.53
CA ASN A 87 17.02 22.27 -11.48
C ASN A 87 18.34 22.76 -10.86
N LEU A 88 19.14 23.49 -11.64
CA LEU A 88 20.42 24.02 -11.17
C LEU A 88 20.26 25.16 -10.17
N LYS A 89 19.08 25.80 -10.11
CA LYS A 89 18.72 26.70 -9.00
C LYS A 89 18.24 25.87 -7.82
N GLY A 90 18.99 25.90 -6.72
CA GLY A 90 18.72 25.18 -5.48
C GLY A 90 19.06 23.68 -5.52
N ALA A 91 19.67 23.17 -6.60
CA ALA A 91 20.02 21.75 -6.78
C ALA A 91 18.84 20.78 -6.50
N ARG A 92 17.68 21.06 -7.10
CA ARG A 92 16.44 20.30 -6.85
C ARG A 92 16.17 19.27 -7.93
N ILE A 93 15.63 18.14 -7.54
CA ILE A 93 14.99 17.17 -8.44
C ILE A 93 13.50 17.43 -8.34
N ASP A 94 12.98 18.20 -9.29
CA ASP A 94 11.63 18.76 -9.25
C ASP A 94 10.81 18.49 -10.53
N ASP A 95 11.36 17.67 -11.42
CA ASP A 95 10.74 17.28 -12.70
C ASP A 95 11.08 15.82 -12.96
N ILE A 96 10.13 14.91 -12.67
CA ILE A 96 10.27 13.47 -12.88
C ILE A 96 9.00 12.91 -13.51
N VAL A 97 9.18 12.18 -14.59
CA VAL A 97 8.17 11.47 -15.38
C VAL A 97 8.59 10.01 -15.54
N LEU A 98 7.60 9.11 -15.50
CA LEU A 98 7.77 7.68 -15.63
C LEU A 98 7.30 7.25 -17.04
N PRO A 99 8.17 7.24 -18.07
CA PRO A 99 7.77 6.98 -19.46
C PRO A 99 7.18 5.58 -19.70
N THR A 100 7.42 4.63 -18.78
CA THR A 100 6.85 3.28 -18.81
C THR A 100 5.40 3.21 -18.34
N TYR A 101 4.85 4.29 -17.78
CA TYR A 101 3.50 4.33 -17.25
C TYR A 101 2.70 5.51 -17.81
N LYS A 102 1.48 5.23 -18.28
CA LYS A 102 0.53 6.24 -18.75
C LYS A 102 -0.41 6.69 -17.65
N GLU A 103 -0.90 7.92 -17.67
CA GLU A 103 -1.90 8.40 -16.70
C GLU A 103 -3.23 7.63 -16.84
N THR A 104 -3.61 7.33 -18.08
CA THR A 104 -4.84 6.61 -18.47
C THR A 104 -4.55 5.57 -19.54
N ILE A 105 -5.55 4.74 -19.89
CA ILE A 105 -5.45 3.76 -20.98
C ILE A 105 -5.68 4.35 -22.39
N ALA A 106 -5.90 5.66 -22.50
CA ALA A 106 -6.07 6.32 -23.80
C ALA A 106 -4.75 6.27 -24.60
N ARG A 107 -4.85 6.18 -25.94
CA ARG A 107 -3.66 6.02 -26.80
C ARG A 107 -2.71 7.23 -26.75
N ASP A 108 -3.27 8.41 -26.55
CA ASP A 108 -2.60 9.72 -26.46
C ASP A 108 -2.37 10.15 -25.01
N SER A 109 -2.55 9.25 -24.04
CA SER A 109 -2.37 9.55 -22.63
C SER A 109 -0.94 10.01 -22.33
N ALA A 110 -0.84 11.03 -21.48
CA ALA A 110 0.43 11.52 -20.98
C ALA A 110 1.12 10.45 -20.12
N ASP A 111 2.44 10.53 -20.04
CA ASP A 111 3.21 9.72 -19.10
C ASP A 111 2.97 10.20 -17.66
N VAL A 112 3.01 9.26 -16.71
CA VAL A 112 2.81 9.58 -15.30
C VAL A 112 3.91 10.51 -14.83
N ARG A 113 3.51 11.67 -14.31
CA ARG A 113 4.41 12.62 -13.66
C ARG A 113 4.37 12.43 -12.16
N LEU A 114 5.54 12.21 -11.57
CA LEU A 114 5.67 12.07 -10.11
C LEU A 114 6.12 13.39 -9.48
N PHE A 115 7.14 14.05 -10.02
CA PHE A 115 7.62 15.34 -9.50
C PHE A 115 7.26 16.52 -10.41
N SER A 116 6.90 17.63 -9.76
CA SER A 116 6.64 18.92 -10.38
C SER A 116 7.26 20.08 -9.59
N PRO A 117 7.71 21.15 -10.26
CA PRO A 117 8.41 22.26 -9.60
C PRO A 117 7.58 23.01 -8.56
N SER A 118 8.29 23.65 -7.62
CA SER A 118 7.66 24.56 -6.66
C SER A 118 6.87 25.67 -7.36
N GLY A 119 5.71 26.00 -6.82
CA GLY A 119 4.79 26.99 -7.37
C GLY A 119 3.91 26.49 -8.51
N THR A 120 3.92 25.19 -8.80
CA THR A 120 2.91 24.55 -9.66
C THR A 120 1.82 23.89 -8.82
N LYS A 121 0.68 23.54 -9.44
CA LYS A 121 -0.48 22.98 -8.73
C LYS A 121 -0.17 21.67 -7.98
N ASP A 122 0.62 20.80 -8.61
CA ASP A 122 0.98 19.47 -8.11
C ASP A 122 2.46 19.45 -7.65
N ALA A 123 2.95 20.55 -7.07
CA ALA A 123 4.35 20.68 -6.67
C ALA A 123 4.79 19.54 -5.74
N TYR A 124 5.81 18.82 -6.16
CA TYR A 124 6.34 17.64 -5.47
C TYR A 124 7.80 17.47 -5.91
N PHE A 125 8.75 17.61 -4.99
CA PHE A 125 10.17 17.65 -5.33
C PHE A 125 11.05 17.21 -4.17
N ALA A 126 12.28 16.86 -4.50
CA ALA A 126 13.32 16.53 -3.54
C ALA A 126 14.51 17.49 -3.64
N GLY A 127 15.24 17.64 -2.55
CA GLY A 127 16.47 18.44 -2.49
C GLY A 127 17.44 17.91 -1.45
N PHE A 128 18.69 18.34 -1.59
CA PHE A 128 19.83 17.95 -0.76
C PHE A 128 20.55 19.22 -0.32
N GLY A 129 20.91 19.33 0.95
CA GLY A 129 21.50 20.54 1.49
C GLY A 129 22.33 20.34 2.75
N TRP A 130 22.80 21.45 3.29
CA TRP A 130 23.60 21.52 4.51
C TRP A 130 23.06 22.62 5.41
N GLN A 131 23.05 22.35 6.71
CA GLN A 131 22.90 23.32 7.78
C GLN A 131 24.26 23.48 8.49
N GLY A 132 24.47 24.58 9.19
CA GLY A 132 25.74 24.86 9.86
C GLY A 132 25.86 26.31 10.27
N GLU A 133 26.79 26.57 11.19
CA GLU A 133 27.08 27.91 11.70
C GLU A 133 28.46 28.37 11.23
N GLY A 134 28.63 29.67 11.03
CA GLY A 134 29.93 30.27 10.69
C GLY A 134 30.44 29.99 9.27
N VAL A 135 29.59 29.43 8.39
CA VAL A 135 29.91 29.16 6.98
C VAL A 135 28.75 29.61 6.09
N LYS A 136 29.06 30.21 4.94
CA LYS A 136 28.06 30.52 3.91
C LYS A 136 27.66 29.22 3.20
N LEU A 137 26.41 28.83 3.35
CA LEU A 137 25.83 27.58 2.84
C LEU A 137 25.02 27.83 1.56
N PRO A 138 24.87 26.82 0.69
CA PRO A 138 23.93 26.91 -0.43
C PRO A 138 22.49 26.93 0.10
N ASP A 139 21.65 27.68 -0.59
CA ASP A 139 20.22 27.84 -0.30
C ASP A 139 19.35 27.54 -1.54
N ALA A 140 18.03 27.72 -1.42
CA ALA A 140 17.08 27.53 -2.51
C ALA A 140 17.34 28.42 -3.75
N ASN A 141 18.07 29.53 -3.58
CA ASN A 141 18.35 30.49 -4.65
C ASN A 141 19.74 30.30 -5.28
N THR A 142 20.57 29.45 -4.70
CA THR A 142 21.92 29.19 -5.17
C THR A 142 21.91 28.53 -6.54
N VAL A 143 22.64 29.09 -7.51
CA VAL A 143 22.76 28.54 -8.86
C VAL A 143 24.03 27.71 -8.95
N TRP A 144 23.88 26.43 -9.25
CA TRP A 144 24.95 25.44 -9.29
C TRP A 144 25.54 25.31 -10.69
N THR A 145 26.84 24.99 -10.76
CA THR A 145 27.52 24.65 -12.01
C THR A 145 27.52 23.13 -12.18
N ALA A 146 27.04 22.62 -13.31
CA ALA A 146 27.03 21.19 -13.61
C ALA A 146 28.27 20.77 -14.40
N SER A 147 28.84 19.61 -14.08
CA SER A 147 29.97 19.02 -14.83
C SER A 147 29.58 18.39 -16.16
N GLY A 148 28.28 18.14 -16.39
CA GLY A 148 27.78 17.41 -17.56
C GLY A 148 26.43 17.93 -18.04
N THR A 149 26.07 17.56 -19.27
CA THR A 149 24.87 18.04 -19.96
C THR A 149 23.65 17.14 -19.81
N ALA A 150 23.81 15.92 -19.27
CA ALA A 150 22.72 14.99 -19.00
C ALA A 150 23.12 13.96 -17.93
N LEU A 151 22.19 13.62 -17.05
CA LEU A 151 22.31 12.50 -16.12
C LEU A 151 21.72 11.24 -16.77
N THR A 152 22.55 10.20 -16.92
CA THR A 152 22.13 8.88 -17.44
C THR A 152 22.71 7.77 -16.57
N PRO A 153 22.29 6.50 -16.73
CA PRO A 153 22.84 5.38 -15.96
C PRO A 153 24.36 5.21 -16.09
N THR A 154 24.95 5.72 -17.17
CA THR A 154 26.40 5.62 -17.43
C THR A 154 27.14 6.95 -17.26
N THR A 155 26.42 8.07 -17.14
CA THR A 155 27.00 9.42 -17.07
C THR A 155 26.51 10.17 -15.82
N PRO A 156 27.19 10.05 -14.68
CA PRO A 156 26.88 10.84 -13.49
C PRO A 156 27.18 12.34 -13.72
N VAL A 157 26.49 13.20 -12.98
CA VAL A 157 26.64 14.66 -13.04
C VAL A 157 26.99 15.19 -11.67
N THR A 158 28.05 16.00 -11.58
CA THR A 158 28.42 16.71 -10.35
C THR A 158 27.95 18.15 -10.44
N LEU A 159 27.16 18.57 -9.46
CA LEU A 159 26.82 19.96 -9.23
C LEU A 159 27.85 20.54 -8.27
N SER A 160 28.50 21.65 -8.63
CA SER A 160 29.47 22.32 -7.77
C SER A 160 29.09 23.77 -7.49
N TRP A 161 29.33 24.22 -6.26
CA TRP A 161 29.20 25.61 -5.86
C TRP A 161 30.34 26.00 -4.92
N ASN A 162 31.06 27.07 -5.27
CA ASN A 162 32.08 27.67 -4.41
C ASN A 162 31.46 28.84 -3.66
N ASN A 163 31.52 28.80 -2.33
CA ASN A 163 30.88 29.82 -1.50
C ASN A 163 31.66 31.15 -1.45
N GLY A 164 32.87 31.20 -2.01
CA GLY A 164 33.77 32.36 -2.02
C GLY A 164 34.56 32.56 -0.72
N ALA A 165 34.39 31.68 0.28
CA ALA A 165 35.04 31.74 1.59
C ALA A 165 36.03 30.57 1.83
N GLY A 166 36.41 29.89 0.75
CA GLY A 166 37.35 28.76 0.77
C GLY A 166 36.68 27.40 0.92
N GLN A 167 35.34 27.30 0.88
CA GLN A 167 34.64 26.02 0.85
C GLN A 167 34.02 25.74 -0.52
N ILE A 168 34.06 24.47 -0.91
CA ILE A 168 33.42 23.98 -2.14
C ILE A 168 32.41 22.91 -1.72
N PHE A 169 31.17 23.11 -2.17
CA PHE A 169 30.07 22.18 -2.01
C PHE A 169 29.86 21.46 -3.34
N GLU A 170 29.73 20.14 -3.28
CA GLU A 170 29.52 19.29 -4.45
C GLU A 170 28.37 18.32 -4.17
N ILE A 171 27.50 18.11 -5.15
CA ILE A 171 26.48 17.04 -5.15
C ILE A 171 26.71 16.22 -6.40
N ARG A 172 27.32 15.04 -6.25
CA ARG A 172 27.49 14.10 -7.35
C ARG A 172 26.26 13.21 -7.43
N LEU A 173 25.51 13.36 -8.52
CA LEU A 173 24.30 12.61 -8.82
C LEU A 173 24.62 11.47 -9.78
N SER A 174 24.19 10.27 -9.41
CA SER A 174 24.13 9.09 -10.29
C SER A 174 22.73 8.52 -10.25
N VAL A 175 22.31 7.84 -11.32
CA VAL A 175 21.00 7.20 -11.42
C VAL A 175 21.18 5.80 -11.96
N ASP A 176 20.33 4.85 -11.55
CA ASP A 176 20.32 3.52 -12.14
C ASP A 176 19.31 3.40 -13.29
N ASP A 177 19.20 2.19 -13.87
CA ASP A 177 18.25 1.92 -14.96
C ASP A 177 16.78 1.94 -14.49
N ASN A 178 16.54 1.91 -13.18
CA ASN A 178 15.21 1.86 -12.57
C ASN A 178 14.84 3.23 -12.01
N TYR A 179 14.81 3.38 -10.67
CA TYR A 179 14.19 4.52 -9.99
C TYR A 179 15.06 5.16 -8.89
N MET A 180 16.32 4.73 -8.75
CA MET A 180 17.18 5.17 -7.64
C MET A 180 18.20 6.20 -8.12
N ILE A 181 18.14 7.40 -7.55
CA ILE A 181 19.13 8.46 -7.73
C ILE A 181 20.02 8.49 -6.49
N SER A 182 21.32 8.30 -6.62
CA SER A 182 22.27 8.45 -5.51
C SER A 182 22.86 9.85 -5.53
N ALA A 183 22.72 10.57 -4.42
CA ALA A 183 23.30 11.88 -4.19
C ALA A 183 24.47 11.78 -3.20
N GLU A 184 25.68 12.00 -3.72
CA GLU A 184 26.91 12.05 -2.95
C GLU A 184 27.23 13.52 -2.65
N GLN A 185 26.89 13.95 -1.44
CA GLN A 185 27.11 15.30 -0.92
C GLN A 185 28.51 15.42 -0.34
N LYS A 186 29.34 16.27 -0.93
CA LYS A 186 30.71 16.52 -0.49
C LYS A 186 30.93 17.99 -0.14
N VAL A 187 31.60 18.23 0.98
CA VAL A 187 32.04 19.56 1.39
C VAL A 187 33.54 19.52 1.59
N SER A 188 34.27 20.36 0.85
CA SER A 188 35.71 20.52 0.96
C SER A 188 36.03 21.86 1.63
N ASN A 189 36.86 21.84 2.68
CA ASN A 189 37.27 23.05 3.40
C ASN A 189 38.72 23.42 3.06
N GLY A 190 38.90 24.36 2.13
CA GLY A 190 40.19 24.99 1.83
C GLY A 190 40.46 26.27 2.63
N GLY A 191 39.56 26.64 3.56
CA GLY A 191 39.73 27.81 4.43
C GLY A 191 40.68 27.57 5.60
N ALA A 192 40.96 28.62 6.37
CA ALA A 192 41.90 28.58 7.49
C ALA A 192 41.29 28.04 8.81
N GLY A 193 39.97 28.10 8.96
CA GLY A 193 39.24 27.63 10.15
C GLY A 193 38.50 26.33 9.93
N ALA A 194 38.25 25.57 11.00
CA ALA A 194 37.34 24.43 10.95
C ALA A 194 35.89 24.91 10.81
N ILE A 195 35.07 24.17 10.07
CA ILE A 195 33.63 24.43 9.93
C ILE A 195 32.83 23.23 10.45
N SER A 196 31.59 23.46 10.89
CA SER A 196 30.66 22.39 11.24
C SER A 196 29.50 22.41 10.26
N VAL A 197 29.27 21.28 9.58
CA VAL A 197 28.15 21.12 8.65
C VAL A 197 27.30 19.92 9.04
N LYS A 198 25.99 20.05 8.87
CA LYS A 198 24.98 19.04 9.13
C LYS A 198 24.18 18.81 7.84
N PRO A 199 24.46 17.73 7.10
CA PRO A 199 23.73 17.44 5.88
C PRO A 199 22.27 17.09 6.17
N TYR A 200 21.40 17.53 5.28
CA TYR A 200 19.99 17.20 5.32
C TYR A 200 19.45 17.00 3.91
N ASP A 201 18.49 16.10 3.80
CA ASP A 201 17.82 15.78 2.56
C ASP A 201 16.32 15.80 2.80
N TYR A 202 15.56 16.21 1.79
CA TYR A 202 14.13 16.35 1.96
C TYR A 202 13.33 16.00 0.73
N ILE A 203 12.08 15.64 0.98
CA ILE A 203 11.02 15.53 0.00
C ILE A 203 9.88 16.45 0.45
N THR A 204 9.42 17.30 -0.45
CA THR A 204 8.32 18.23 -0.21
C THR A 204 7.19 17.94 -1.18
N ARG A 205 5.96 17.80 -0.67
CA ARG A 205 4.74 17.59 -1.46
C ARG A 205 3.70 18.65 -1.11
N PHE A 206 3.01 19.18 -2.11
CA PHE A 206 1.86 20.07 -1.93
C PHE A 206 0.56 19.29 -2.13
N GLY A 207 -0.33 19.38 -1.14
CA GLY A 207 -1.58 18.65 -1.11
C GLY A 207 -1.41 17.16 -0.83
N HIS A 208 -2.54 16.44 -0.90
CA HIS A 208 -2.60 14.99 -0.72
C HIS A 208 -2.52 14.28 -2.07
N SER A 209 -2.33 12.96 -2.01
CA SER A 209 -2.55 12.11 -3.17
C SER A 209 -4.00 12.17 -3.66
N LYS A 210 -4.20 11.87 -4.95
CA LYS A 210 -5.53 11.63 -5.51
C LYS A 210 -6.01 10.21 -5.22
N ASP A 211 -5.10 9.31 -4.84
CA ASP A 211 -5.43 7.95 -4.47
C ASP A 211 -6.13 7.90 -3.09
N PRO A 212 -7.16 7.06 -2.92
CA PRO A 212 -7.84 6.93 -1.65
C PRO A 212 -6.97 6.20 -0.62
N ASP A 213 -6.85 6.79 0.55
CA ASP A 213 -6.33 6.14 1.77
C ASP A 213 -7.43 5.29 2.39
N THR A 214 -7.18 3.99 2.60
CA THR A 214 -8.17 3.02 3.08
C THR A 214 -7.55 1.99 4.00
N TRP A 215 -8.38 1.21 4.70
CA TRP A 215 -7.91 0.11 5.56
C TRP A 215 -7.05 -0.95 4.85
N THR A 216 -7.03 -0.99 3.52
CA THR A 216 -6.21 -1.90 2.71
C THR A 216 -5.10 -1.24 1.92
N ILE A 217 -5.10 0.09 1.83
CA ILE A 217 -4.16 0.87 1.04
C ILE A 217 -3.73 2.06 1.88
N HIS A 218 -2.49 2.04 2.35
CA HIS A 218 -1.87 3.20 2.98
C HIS A 218 -1.44 4.22 1.91
N VAL A 219 -1.91 5.46 2.03
CA VAL A 219 -1.49 6.58 1.18
C VAL A 219 -1.09 7.76 2.06
N GLY A 220 0.18 8.14 1.99
CA GLY A 220 0.71 9.28 2.73
C GLY A 220 2.15 9.10 3.21
N PRO A 221 2.53 9.78 4.31
CA PRO A 221 3.85 9.65 4.90
C PRO A 221 4.11 8.21 5.35
N MET A 222 5.33 7.70 5.12
CA MET A 222 5.74 6.40 5.65
C MET A 222 7.26 6.28 5.72
N GLY A 223 7.75 5.26 6.41
CA GLY A 223 9.17 4.94 6.43
C GLY A 223 9.48 3.62 7.13
N VAL A 224 10.74 3.24 7.09
CA VAL A 224 11.30 2.15 7.89
C VAL A 224 12.30 2.75 8.86
N PHE A 225 12.10 2.48 10.14
CA PHE A 225 12.94 2.97 11.22
C PHE A 225 13.35 1.81 12.13
N ASN A 226 14.64 1.68 12.45
CA ASN A 226 15.20 0.63 13.30
C ASN A 226 14.72 -0.79 12.94
N GLY A 227 14.58 -1.08 11.64
CA GLY A 227 14.17 -2.39 11.14
C GLY A 227 12.66 -2.67 11.23
N ALA A 228 11.82 -1.65 11.43
CA ALA A 228 10.35 -1.77 11.39
C ALA A 228 9.74 -0.76 10.42
N ALA A 229 8.80 -1.22 9.60
CA ALA A 229 7.99 -0.34 8.75
C ALA A 229 6.93 0.38 9.60
N ASN A 230 6.79 1.69 9.40
CA ASN A 230 5.79 2.52 10.05
C ASN A 230 4.76 3.00 9.02
N TYR A 231 3.50 2.68 9.28
CA TYR A 231 2.32 3.09 8.51
C TYR A 231 1.36 3.96 9.34
N ASP A 232 1.75 4.35 10.55
CA ASP A 232 0.84 5.01 11.50
C ASP A 232 0.67 6.51 11.20
N VAL A 233 1.67 7.12 10.55
CA VAL A 233 1.64 8.56 10.23
C VAL A 233 0.78 8.81 9.01
N ASN A 234 -0.32 9.53 9.20
CA ASN A 234 -1.21 9.93 8.11
C ASN A 234 -1.24 11.45 7.93
N TYR A 235 -1.73 11.93 6.79
CA TYR A 235 -1.93 13.37 6.57
C TYR A 235 -2.80 14.01 7.65
N LYS A 236 -3.84 13.30 8.10
CA LYS A 236 -4.71 13.75 9.21
C LYS A 236 -3.94 14.01 10.50
N ASP A 237 -2.88 13.25 10.76
CA ASP A 237 -2.09 13.40 11.99
C ASP A 237 -1.11 14.57 11.85
N LEU A 238 -0.56 14.79 10.64
CA LEU A 238 0.22 15.98 10.32
C LEU A 238 -0.63 17.27 10.28
N ASP A 239 -1.93 17.16 9.99
CA ASP A 239 -2.86 18.30 9.96
C ASP A 239 -3.30 18.75 11.38
N LYS A 240 -3.30 17.84 12.35
CA LYS A 240 -3.83 18.08 13.73
C LYS A 240 -2.91 18.92 14.61
N GLY A 241 -1.67 19.19 14.23
CA GLY A 241 -0.80 20.01 15.06
C GLY A 241 0.49 20.47 14.39
N PRO A 242 1.15 21.50 14.94
CA PRO A 242 2.42 22.01 14.45
C PRO A 242 3.62 21.09 14.78
N SER A 243 3.38 19.97 15.46
CA SER A 243 4.41 19.06 15.96
C SER A 243 4.88 18.12 14.86
N ALA A 244 6.14 18.27 14.44
CA ALA A 244 6.79 17.31 13.58
C ALA A 244 6.79 15.91 14.22
N GLN A 245 6.38 14.89 13.46
CA GLN A 245 6.58 13.49 13.83
C GLN A 245 8.06 13.18 13.62
N SER A 246 8.77 12.91 14.71
CA SER A 246 10.22 12.75 14.71
C SER A 246 10.61 11.31 14.99
N PHE A 247 11.59 10.81 14.25
CA PHE A 247 12.06 9.44 14.30
C PHE A 247 13.58 9.44 14.40
N GLN A 248 14.14 8.63 15.29
CA GLN A 248 15.58 8.37 15.33
C GLN A 248 15.83 6.97 14.83
N SER A 249 16.71 6.81 13.84
CA SER A 249 16.96 5.51 13.23
C SER A 249 18.40 5.34 12.80
N LYS A 250 18.91 4.11 12.93
CA LYS A 250 20.15 3.69 12.25
C LYS A 250 19.79 2.90 11.00
N GLY A 251 20.13 3.47 9.83
CA GLY A 251 19.61 2.98 8.55
C GLY A 251 18.08 3.01 8.47
N GLY A 252 17.51 2.48 7.40
CA GLY A 252 16.10 2.67 7.05
C GLY A 252 15.90 3.66 5.90
N TRP A 253 14.67 4.14 5.78
CA TRP A 253 14.26 5.09 4.74
C TRP A 253 12.97 5.82 5.15
N ILE A 254 12.70 6.97 4.53
CA ILE A 254 11.56 7.82 4.88
C ILE A 254 11.03 8.56 3.64
N GLY A 255 9.72 8.75 3.53
CA GLY A 255 9.15 9.56 2.45
C GLY A 255 7.63 9.50 2.37
N PHE A 256 7.11 9.48 1.14
CA PHE A 256 5.67 9.44 0.86
C PHE A 256 5.34 8.31 -0.11
N THR A 257 4.27 7.58 0.19
CA THR A 257 3.72 6.51 -0.65
C THR A 257 2.34 6.91 -1.17
N ASP A 258 2.14 6.64 -2.45
CA ASP A 258 0.83 6.65 -3.12
C ASP A 258 0.41 5.20 -3.39
N LYS A 259 -0.73 4.96 -4.05
CA LYS A 259 -1.18 3.58 -4.33
C LYS A 259 -0.11 2.80 -5.11
N TYR A 260 0.46 3.41 -6.14
CA TYR A 260 1.44 2.78 -7.04
C TYR A 260 2.82 3.45 -7.06
N TRP A 261 2.97 4.62 -6.44
CA TRP A 261 4.17 5.43 -6.52
C TRP A 261 4.82 5.58 -5.15
N LEU A 262 6.14 5.74 -5.13
CA LEU A 262 6.91 5.99 -3.92
C LEU A 262 7.92 7.10 -4.21
N SER A 263 8.07 8.01 -3.25
CA SER A 263 9.27 8.80 -3.10
C SER A 263 9.86 8.55 -1.72
N ALA A 264 11.16 8.24 -1.65
CA ALA A 264 11.80 7.90 -0.39
C ALA A 264 13.27 8.32 -0.37
N LEU A 265 13.68 8.92 0.74
CA LEU A 265 15.07 9.15 1.10
C LEU A 265 15.60 7.91 1.81
N VAL A 266 16.73 7.41 1.33
CA VAL A 266 17.41 6.21 1.80
C VAL A 266 18.83 6.64 2.20
N PRO A 267 19.04 7.09 3.46
CA PRO A 267 20.38 7.44 3.94
C PRO A 267 21.33 6.25 3.95
N ASP A 268 22.61 6.49 4.22
CA ASP A 268 23.57 5.41 4.47
C ASP A 268 23.04 4.50 5.60
N GLN A 269 23.00 3.20 5.34
CA GLN A 269 22.42 2.21 6.23
C GLN A 269 23.26 1.95 7.49
N ARG A 270 24.50 2.45 7.51
CA ARG A 270 25.39 2.43 8.68
C ARG A 270 25.29 3.69 9.52
N ALA A 271 24.74 4.77 8.97
CA ALA A 271 24.61 6.06 9.64
C ALA A 271 23.35 6.10 10.51
N SER A 272 23.44 6.83 11.62
CA SER A 272 22.27 7.29 12.37
C SER A 272 21.73 8.55 11.71
N PHE A 273 20.40 8.67 11.68
CA PHE A 273 19.72 9.87 11.19
C PHE A 273 18.51 10.22 12.04
N SER A 274 18.19 11.52 12.02
CA SER A 274 16.95 12.07 12.56
C SER A 274 15.97 12.27 11.39
N GLY A 275 14.92 11.45 11.34
CA GLY A 275 13.82 11.61 10.39
C GLY A 275 12.76 12.55 10.94
N GLN A 276 12.21 13.44 10.11
CA GLN A 276 11.05 14.25 10.48
C GLN A 276 9.98 14.21 9.39
N MET A 277 8.73 14.12 9.80
CA MET A 277 7.56 14.33 8.94
C MET A 277 6.70 15.45 9.53
N ARG A 278 6.39 16.48 8.74
CA ARG A 278 5.62 17.63 9.23
C ARG A 278 4.78 18.27 8.14
N LYS A 279 3.76 19.00 8.56
CA LYS A 279 3.10 20.01 7.74
C LYS A 279 3.86 21.34 7.87
N GLY A 280 4.19 21.95 6.74
CA GLY A 280 4.71 23.31 6.63
C GLY A 280 3.57 24.33 6.52
N SER A 281 3.86 25.50 5.96
CA SER A 281 2.83 26.53 5.71
C SER A 281 1.88 26.11 4.59
N GLY A 282 0.57 26.33 4.77
CA GLY A 282 -0.45 25.89 3.80
C GLY A 282 -0.52 24.37 3.73
N ASP A 283 -0.83 23.81 2.55
CA ASP A 283 -0.89 22.34 2.35
C ASP A 283 0.45 21.74 1.93
N ARG A 284 1.56 22.29 2.46
CA ARG A 284 2.90 21.75 2.21
C ARG A 284 3.20 20.66 3.24
N TYR A 285 3.57 19.47 2.79
CA TYR A 285 4.03 18.38 3.64
C TYR A 285 5.50 18.10 3.34
N HIS A 286 6.25 17.78 4.39
CA HIS A 286 7.68 17.63 4.33
C HIS A 286 8.11 16.34 5.01
N SER A 287 9.01 15.62 4.37
CA SER A 287 9.74 14.48 4.92
C SER A 287 11.23 14.79 4.82
N GLU A 288 11.93 14.81 5.94
CA GLU A 288 13.33 15.19 6.04
C GLU A 288 14.16 14.09 6.69
N VAL A 289 15.38 13.91 6.20
CA VAL A 289 16.45 13.18 6.86
C VAL A 289 17.51 14.20 7.24
N THR A 290 17.84 14.30 8.52
CA THR A 290 18.99 15.07 8.99
C THR A 290 20.06 14.12 9.53
N LEU A 291 21.29 14.24 9.03
CA LEU A 291 22.44 13.45 9.45
C LEU A 291 23.20 14.14 10.60
N GLU A 292 24.12 13.42 11.23
CA GLU A 292 24.91 13.94 12.33
C GLU A 292 25.84 15.09 11.88
N PRO A 293 26.00 16.16 12.70
CA PRO A 293 26.93 17.24 12.39
C PRO A 293 28.36 16.72 12.30
N THR A 294 29.11 17.17 11.29
CA THR A 294 30.52 16.82 11.11
C THR A 294 31.38 18.07 11.06
N VAL A 295 32.45 18.07 11.87
CA VAL A 295 33.46 19.14 11.85
C VAL A 295 34.50 18.83 10.78
N ILE A 296 34.75 19.79 9.88
CA ILE A 296 35.69 19.66 8.76
C ILE A 296 36.86 20.61 9.00
N ALA A 297 38.02 20.04 9.32
CA ALA A 297 39.27 20.79 9.49
C ALA A 297 39.78 21.38 8.15
N PRO A 298 40.65 22.41 8.19
CA PRO A 298 41.34 22.93 7.01
C PRO A 298 42.04 21.82 6.20
N GLY A 299 41.91 21.88 4.87
CA GLY A 299 42.45 20.90 3.93
C GLY A 299 41.74 19.54 3.93
N LYS A 300 40.63 19.38 4.68
CA LYS A 300 39.84 18.16 4.70
C LYS A 300 38.55 18.30 3.91
N ALA A 301 38.00 17.16 3.53
CA ALA A 301 36.67 17.06 2.94
C ALA A 301 35.90 15.94 3.63
N VAL A 302 34.58 16.11 3.73
CA VAL A 302 33.65 15.05 4.14
C VAL A 302 32.74 14.72 2.98
N THR A 303 32.32 13.46 2.89
CA THR A 303 31.36 13.00 1.90
C THR A 303 30.30 12.17 2.61
N GLN A 304 29.04 12.44 2.29
CA GLN A 304 27.89 11.68 2.76
C GLN A 304 27.05 11.28 1.55
N THR A 305 26.41 10.13 1.61
CA THR A 305 25.60 9.61 0.50
C THR A 305 24.20 9.31 0.98
N THR A 306 23.23 9.89 0.30
CA THR A 306 21.80 9.56 0.45
C THR A 306 21.27 9.18 -0.92
N ARG A 307 20.40 8.17 -0.96
CA ARG A 307 19.71 7.79 -2.19
C ARG A 307 18.28 8.28 -2.15
N LEU A 308 17.78 8.76 -3.27
CA LEU A 308 16.40 9.13 -3.51
C LEU A 308 15.78 8.09 -4.43
N PHE A 309 14.84 7.32 -3.91
CA PHE A 309 13.92 6.56 -4.76
C PHE A 309 12.80 7.50 -5.20
N VAL A 310 12.49 7.52 -6.48
CA VAL A 310 11.35 8.26 -7.04
C VAL A 310 10.79 7.48 -8.21
N GLY A 311 9.72 6.71 -7.99
CA GLY A 311 9.22 5.85 -9.06
C GLY A 311 8.07 4.90 -8.70
N ALA A 312 7.89 3.91 -9.55
CA ALA A 312 6.86 2.89 -9.42
C ALA A 312 7.20 1.83 -8.37
N LYS A 313 6.20 1.40 -7.61
CA LYS A 313 6.29 0.29 -6.66
C LYS A 313 6.21 -1.07 -7.35
N GLU A 314 7.11 -1.31 -8.31
CA GLU A 314 7.29 -2.63 -8.94
C GLU A 314 7.86 -3.61 -7.92
N VAL A 315 7.17 -4.73 -7.68
CA VAL A 315 7.50 -5.69 -6.61
C VAL A 315 8.93 -6.23 -6.78
N LYS A 316 9.27 -6.70 -7.99
CA LYS A 316 10.61 -7.25 -8.28
C LYS A 316 11.72 -6.20 -8.09
N THR A 317 11.45 -4.94 -8.41
CA THR A 317 12.39 -3.83 -8.29
C THR A 317 12.62 -3.44 -6.83
N LEU A 318 11.55 -3.32 -6.04
CA LEU A 318 11.66 -3.08 -4.59
C LEU A 318 12.44 -4.20 -3.89
N GLN A 319 12.13 -5.45 -4.19
CA GLN A 319 12.86 -6.62 -3.67
C GLN A 319 14.32 -6.69 -4.13
N ALA A 320 14.65 -6.16 -5.31
CA ALA A 320 16.03 -6.06 -5.78
C ALA A 320 16.82 -5.04 -4.95
N TYR A 321 16.25 -3.86 -4.68
CA TYR A 321 16.87 -2.88 -3.80
C TYR A 321 16.99 -3.35 -2.36
N GLU A 322 16.01 -4.12 -1.88
CA GLU A 322 16.08 -4.72 -0.56
C GLU A 322 17.25 -5.70 -0.43
N ARG A 323 17.41 -6.59 -1.42
CA ARG A 323 18.60 -7.47 -1.51
C ARG A 323 19.91 -6.69 -1.67
N ALA A 324 19.87 -5.51 -2.28
CA ALA A 324 21.00 -4.60 -2.38
C ALA A 324 21.24 -3.77 -1.10
N GLY A 325 20.51 -4.05 -0.01
CA GLY A 325 20.77 -3.52 1.32
C GLY A 325 19.85 -2.38 1.76
N VAL A 326 18.73 -2.11 1.09
CA VAL A 326 17.70 -1.18 1.60
C VAL A 326 16.71 -1.96 2.48
N PRO A 327 16.75 -1.85 3.81
CA PRO A 327 15.98 -2.72 4.69
C PRO A 327 14.47 -2.55 4.47
N LEU A 328 13.76 -3.68 4.36
CA LEU A 328 12.29 -3.73 4.24
C LEU A 328 11.73 -2.84 3.14
N PHE A 329 12.42 -2.73 2.00
CA PHE A 329 11.99 -1.85 0.92
C PHE A 329 10.74 -2.37 0.20
N ASP A 330 10.51 -3.69 0.20
CA ASP A 330 9.26 -4.30 -0.26
C ASP A 330 8.02 -3.82 0.52
N ARG A 331 8.19 -3.35 1.75
CA ARG A 331 7.15 -2.82 2.64
C ARG A 331 6.62 -1.45 2.21
N ALA A 332 7.22 -0.80 1.21
CA ALA A 332 6.60 0.34 0.54
C ALA A 332 5.23 -0.03 -0.10
N ILE A 333 5.03 -1.31 -0.40
CA ILE A 333 3.72 -1.91 -0.63
C ILE A 333 3.21 -2.41 0.73
N ASP A 334 2.07 -1.86 1.17
CA ASP A 334 1.43 -2.31 2.40
C ASP A 334 0.79 -3.69 2.18
N TRP A 335 1.57 -4.76 2.36
CA TRP A 335 1.08 -6.15 2.34
C TRP A 335 0.26 -6.51 3.59
N GLY A 336 0.19 -5.64 4.60
CA GLY A 336 -0.46 -5.91 5.88
C GLY A 336 0.08 -7.15 6.60
N TRP A 337 -0.73 -7.68 7.53
CA TRP A 337 -0.38 -8.84 8.35
C TRP A 337 -0.09 -10.10 7.52
N PHE A 338 -0.82 -10.29 6.42
CA PHE A 338 -0.78 -11.52 5.64
C PHE A 338 0.33 -11.54 4.57
N TYR A 339 1.38 -10.72 4.71
CA TYR A 339 2.46 -10.62 3.73
C TYR A 339 3.09 -11.99 3.36
N TRP A 340 3.25 -12.88 4.34
CA TRP A 340 3.84 -14.22 4.16
C TRP A 340 2.98 -15.12 3.26
N PHE A 341 1.72 -14.74 3.06
CA PHE A 341 0.75 -15.42 2.22
C PHE A 341 0.48 -14.67 0.91
N GLU A 342 0.43 -13.33 0.96
CA GLU A 342 0.23 -12.46 -0.20
C GLU A 342 1.40 -12.54 -1.20
N GLN A 343 2.64 -12.52 -0.72
CA GLN A 343 3.81 -12.53 -1.60
C GLN A 343 3.95 -13.81 -2.43
N PRO A 344 3.78 -15.03 -1.89
CA PRO A 344 3.75 -16.25 -2.70
C PRO A 344 2.62 -16.25 -3.73
N ILE A 345 1.43 -15.75 -3.37
CA ILE A 345 0.30 -15.65 -4.29
C ILE A 345 0.62 -14.70 -5.43
N PHE A 346 1.19 -13.53 -5.14
CA PHE A 346 1.66 -12.60 -6.17
C PHE A 346 2.75 -13.22 -7.04
N ALA A 347 3.74 -13.89 -6.45
CA ALA A 347 4.81 -14.54 -7.20
C ALA A 347 4.26 -15.57 -8.20
N LEU A 348 3.30 -16.39 -7.77
CA LEU A 348 2.61 -17.34 -8.65
C LEU A 348 1.78 -16.63 -9.73
N LEU A 349 1.03 -15.59 -9.37
CA LEU A 349 0.24 -14.79 -10.33
C LEU A 349 1.15 -14.16 -11.40
N HIS A 350 2.25 -13.56 -10.98
CA HIS A 350 3.22 -12.91 -11.85
C HIS A 350 3.90 -13.91 -12.77
N TRP A 351 4.28 -15.08 -12.25
CA TRP A 351 4.85 -16.16 -13.07
C TRP A 351 3.84 -16.67 -14.11
N LEU A 352 2.57 -16.86 -13.72
CA LEU A 352 1.49 -17.22 -14.65
C LEU A 352 1.32 -16.13 -15.72
N PHE A 353 1.37 -14.86 -15.34
CA PHE A 353 1.30 -13.75 -16.28
C PHE A 353 2.48 -13.73 -17.26
N GLU A 354 3.72 -13.84 -16.77
CA GLU A 354 4.93 -13.88 -17.62
C GLU A 354 4.89 -15.05 -18.60
N THR A 355 4.26 -16.16 -18.22
CA THR A 355 4.14 -17.36 -19.06
C THR A 355 2.99 -17.28 -20.07
N LEU A 356 1.84 -16.72 -19.68
CA LEU A 356 0.61 -16.71 -20.48
C LEU A 356 0.42 -15.41 -21.29
N GLY A 357 1.10 -14.32 -20.91
CA GLY A 357 1.02 -13.01 -21.55
C GLY A 357 -0.30 -12.25 -21.31
N ASN A 358 -1.19 -12.74 -20.43
CA ASN A 358 -2.47 -12.11 -20.15
C ASN A 358 -2.84 -12.22 -18.66
N PHE A 359 -2.98 -11.08 -17.99
CA PHE A 359 -3.24 -11.04 -16.55
C PHE A 359 -4.59 -11.65 -16.17
N GLY A 360 -5.64 -11.48 -16.97
CA GLY A 360 -6.95 -12.04 -16.66
C GLY A 360 -6.96 -13.57 -16.78
N VAL A 361 -6.25 -14.12 -17.77
CA VAL A 361 -6.03 -15.57 -17.87
C VAL A 361 -5.17 -16.06 -16.70
N ALA A 362 -4.14 -15.31 -16.30
CA ALA A 362 -3.33 -15.65 -15.13
C ALA A 362 -4.16 -15.70 -13.84
N ILE A 363 -5.10 -14.76 -13.63
CA ILE A 363 -6.05 -14.79 -12.51
C ILE A 363 -6.92 -16.06 -12.56
N ILE A 364 -7.42 -16.43 -13.74
CA ILE A 364 -8.20 -17.66 -13.93
C ILE A 364 -7.37 -18.88 -13.56
N CYS A 365 -6.17 -19.03 -14.12
CA CYS A 365 -5.26 -20.14 -13.85
C CYS A 365 -4.87 -20.22 -12.37
N LEU A 366 -4.60 -19.07 -11.73
CA LEU A 366 -4.33 -18.99 -10.30
C LEU A 366 -5.51 -19.53 -9.48
N THR A 367 -6.73 -19.17 -9.88
CA THR A 367 -7.96 -19.67 -9.25
C THR A 367 -8.05 -21.20 -9.37
N PHE A 368 -7.72 -21.76 -10.53
CA PHE A 368 -7.64 -23.21 -10.72
C PHE A 368 -6.58 -23.86 -9.81
N CYS A 369 -5.38 -23.29 -9.72
CA CYS A 369 -4.31 -23.80 -8.86
C CYS A 369 -4.72 -23.84 -7.39
N VAL A 370 -5.25 -22.73 -6.88
CA VAL A 370 -5.74 -22.63 -5.49
C VAL A 370 -6.87 -23.63 -5.25
N ARG A 371 -7.82 -23.76 -6.19
CA ARG A 371 -8.92 -24.71 -6.08
C ARG A 371 -8.47 -26.16 -6.12
N ALA A 372 -7.48 -26.49 -6.94
CA ALA A 372 -6.89 -27.82 -6.99
C ALA A 372 -6.22 -28.17 -5.65
N LEU A 373 -5.46 -27.23 -5.07
CA LEU A 373 -4.84 -27.40 -3.75
C LEU A 373 -5.89 -27.60 -2.64
N MET A 374 -6.99 -26.85 -2.71
CA MET A 374 -8.10 -26.93 -1.75
C MET A 374 -9.06 -28.10 -2.01
N PHE A 375 -8.88 -28.86 -3.08
CA PHE A 375 -9.81 -29.90 -3.49
C PHE A 375 -10.09 -30.95 -2.41
N PRO A 376 -9.10 -31.48 -1.65
CA PRO A 376 -9.35 -32.46 -0.59
C PRO A 376 -10.21 -31.90 0.53
N VAL A 377 -9.99 -30.62 0.88
CA VAL A 377 -10.76 -29.91 1.90
C VAL A 377 -12.20 -29.72 1.44
N ALA A 378 -12.39 -29.27 0.19
CA ALA A 378 -13.70 -29.10 -0.42
C ALA A 378 -14.48 -30.42 -0.52
N GLN A 379 -13.81 -31.55 -0.80
CA GLN A 379 -14.44 -32.86 -0.84
C GLN A 379 -14.98 -33.29 0.54
N ARG A 380 -14.23 -33.04 1.61
CA ARG A 380 -14.69 -33.31 2.99
C ARG A 380 -15.89 -32.45 3.37
N GLN A 381 -15.88 -31.18 2.97
CA GLN A 381 -17.00 -30.26 3.23
C GLN A 381 -18.27 -30.68 2.50
N PHE A 382 -18.13 -31.11 1.25
CA PHE A 382 -19.25 -31.63 0.48
C PHE A 382 -19.85 -32.90 1.11
N ALA A 383 -19.01 -33.84 1.56
CA ALA A 383 -19.48 -35.03 2.26
C ALA A 383 -20.31 -34.66 3.50
N SER A 384 -19.87 -33.64 4.26
CA SER A 384 -20.63 -33.12 5.40
C SER A 384 -21.95 -32.46 4.98
N MET A 385 -21.99 -31.71 3.87
CA MET A 385 -23.23 -31.13 3.34
C MET A 385 -24.22 -32.20 2.85
N ALA A 386 -23.73 -33.26 2.20
CA ALA A 386 -24.55 -34.39 1.79
C ALA A 386 -25.16 -35.11 3.00
N ALA A 387 -24.37 -35.33 4.06
CA ALA A 387 -24.88 -35.88 5.32
C ALA A 387 -25.93 -34.97 5.97
N MET A 388 -25.71 -33.65 5.98
CA MET A 388 -26.71 -32.69 6.47
C MET A 388 -28.02 -32.75 5.68
N ARG A 389 -27.96 -32.92 4.35
CA ARG A 389 -29.17 -33.12 3.52
C ARG A 389 -29.96 -34.36 3.91
N ALA A 390 -29.29 -35.47 4.20
CA ALA A 390 -29.94 -36.70 4.65
C ALA A 390 -30.66 -36.53 6.01
N VAL A 391 -30.16 -35.65 6.88
CA VAL A 391 -30.76 -35.36 8.20
C VAL A 391 -31.90 -34.34 8.13
N GLN A 392 -32.02 -33.55 7.06
CA GLN A 392 -33.07 -32.50 6.93
C GLN A 392 -34.51 -32.97 7.22
N PRO A 393 -34.98 -34.14 6.74
CA PRO A 393 -36.34 -34.60 7.02
C PRO A 393 -36.58 -34.85 8.52
N LYS A 394 -35.60 -35.46 9.20
CA LYS A 394 -35.65 -35.70 10.66
C LYS A 394 -35.64 -34.38 11.43
N MET A 395 -34.88 -33.40 10.96
CA MET A 395 -34.84 -32.07 11.54
C MET A 395 -36.18 -31.33 11.38
N LYS A 396 -36.87 -31.45 10.23
CA LYS A 396 -38.21 -30.86 10.02
C LYS A 396 -39.23 -31.43 10.99
N ALA A 397 -39.28 -32.75 11.12
CA ALA A 397 -40.17 -33.42 12.07
C ALA A 397 -39.93 -32.96 13.52
N LEU A 398 -38.67 -32.71 13.88
CA LEU A 398 -38.32 -32.21 15.20
C LEU A 398 -38.76 -30.75 15.42
N GLN A 399 -38.59 -29.89 14.41
CA GLN A 399 -39.07 -28.50 14.46
C GLN A 399 -40.59 -28.39 14.56
N GLU A 400 -41.33 -29.26 13.87
CA GLU A 400 -42.79 -29.33 13.99
C GLU A 400 -43.23 -29.79 15.38
N LYS A 401 -42.55 -30.79 15.95
CA LYS A 401 -42.87 -31.35 17.27
C LYS A 401 -42.56 -30.41 18.43
N TYR A 402 -41.50 -29.60 18.33
CA TYR A 402 -41.02 -28.71 19.40
C TYR A 402 -41.09 -27.23 19.02
N LYS A 403 -42.04 -26.84 18.16
CA LYS A 403 -42.17 -25.47 17.62
C LYS A 403 -42.28 -24.41 18.71
N ASP A 404 -42.98 -24.73 19.81
CA ASP A 404 -43.26 -23.80 20.90
C ASP A 404 -42.21 -23.86 22.04
N ASP A 405 -41.30 -24.84 22.01
CA ASP A 405 -40.24 -25.00 23.01
C ASP A 405 -38.86 -24.92 22.34
N LYS A 406 -38.38 -23.69 22.16
CA LYS A 406 -37.09 -23.40 21.52
C LYS A 406 -35.90 -24.03 22.26
N GLN A 407 -35.98 -24.17 23.59
CA GLN A 407 -34.90 -24.75 24.38
C GLN A 407 -34.81 -26.26 24.15
N GLN A 408 -35.94 -26.98 24.21
CA GLN A 408 -35.95 -28.41 23.87
C GLN A 408 -35.62 -28.68 22.42
N LEU A 409 -36.09 -27.82 21.49
CA LEU A 409 -35.73 -27.94 20.08
C LEU A 409 -34.21 -27.87 19.88
N GLN A 410 -33.52 -26.91 20.50
CA GLN A 410 -32.06 -26.81 20.42
C GLN A 410 -31.35 -28.04 20.98
N MET A 411 -31.77 -28.55 22.15
CA MET A 411 -31.18 -29.76 22.74
C MET A 411 -31.37 -30.98 21.84
N LYS A 412 -32.60 -31.21 21.35
CA LYS A 412 -32.93 -32.35 20.51
C LYS A 412 -32.26 -32.28 19.12
N MET A 413 -32.06 -31.07 18.57
CA MET A 413 -31.29 -30.89 17.33
C MET A 413 -29.82 -31.30 17.54
N MET A 414 -29.22 -30.93 18.67
CA MET A 414 -27.84 -31.34 18.98
C MET A 414 -27.71 -32.84 19.25
N GLU A 415 -28.70 -33.47 19.89
CA GLU A 415 -28.77 -34.93 20.03
C GLU A 415 -28.87 -35.62 18.66
N LEU A 416 -29.71 -35.12 17.77
CA LEU A 416 -29.85 -35.64 16.40
C LEU A 416 -28.53 -35.54 15.63
N TYR A 417 -27.85 -34.40 15.68
CA TYR A 417 -26.55 -34.23 15.02
C TYR A 417 -25.48 -35.18 15.56
N LYS A 418 -25.46 -35.41 16.89
CA LYS A 418 -24.56 -36.39 17.51
C LYS A 418 -24.89 -37.83 17.11
N ALA A 419 -26.18 -38.19 17.08
CA ALA A 419 -26.64 -39.54 16.73
C ALA A 419 -26.33 -39.87 15.26
N GLU A 420 -26.55 -38.93 14.35
CA GLU A 420 -26.28 -39.09 12.92
C GLU A 420 -24.80 -38.81 12.57
N LYS A 421 -23.96 -38.47 13.57
CA LYS A 421 -22.54 -38.11 13.42
C LYS A 421 -22.28 -37.00 12.39
N VAL A 422 -23.19 -36.03 12.32
CA VAL A 422 -23.10 -34.90 11.39
C VAL A 422 -22.62 -33.64 12.13
N ASN A 423 -21.63 -32.95 11.56
CA ASN A 423 -21.13 -31.69 12.13
C ASN A 423 -21.74 -30.48 11.38
N PRO A 424 -22.61 -29.68 12.02
CA PRO A 424 -23.22 -28.52 11.38
C PRO A 424 -22.19 -27.42 11.00
N LEU A 425 -21.05 -27.34 11.70
CA LEU A 425 -20.00 -26.36 11.44
C LEU A 425 -19.03 -26.79 10.32
N ALA A 426 -19.00 -28.08 9.96
CA ALA A 426 -18.13 -28.54 8.88
C ALA A 426 -18.56 -27.98 7.50
N GLY A 427 -19.81 -27.52 7.36
CA GLY A 427 -20.30 -26.83 6.18
C GLY A 427 -19.82 -25.37 6.04
N CYS A 428 -19.47 -24.68 7.14
CA CYS A 428 -18.98 -23.29 7.12
C CYS A 428 -17.45 -23.18 7.23
N LEU A 429 -16.75 -24.28 7.57
CA LEU A 429 -15.28 -24.39 7.52
C LEU A 429 -14.62 -23.86 6.22
N PRO A 430 -15.19 -24.03 5.00
CA PRO A 430 -14.56 -23.49 3.79
C PRO A 430 -14.45 -21.98 3.82
N ILE A 431 -15.44 -21.31 4.39
CA ILE A 431 -15.48 -19.85 4.42
C ILE A 431 -14.29 -19.31 5.20
N PHE A 432 -13.94 -19.94 6.33
CA PHE A 432 -12.80 -19.51 7.16
C PHE A 432 -11.45 -19.67 6.46
N ILE A 433 -11.27 -20.71 5.64
CA ILE A 433 -10.02 -20.90 4.88
C ILE A 433 -10.01 -20.01 3.64
N GLN A 434 -11.19 -19.77 3.05
CA GLN A 434 -11.34 -18.94 1.85
C GLN A 434 -11.16 -17.45 2.14
N ILE A 435 -11.55 -16.96 3.34
CA ILE A 435 -11.43 -15.53 3.70
C ILE A 435 -9.97 -15.03 3.58
N PRO A 436 -8.95 -15.68 4.18
CA PRO A 436 -7.55 -15.27 4.01
C PRO A 436 -7.07 -15.31 2.55
N ILE A 437 -7.46 -16.33 1.79
CA ILE A 437 -7.15 -16.45 0.34
C ILE A 437 -7.74 -15.30 -0.45
N PHE A 438 -9.00 -15.01 -0.18
CA PHE A 438 -9.70 -13.89 -0.80
C PHE A 438 -9.03 -12.57 -0.45
N PHE A 439 -8.74 -12.33 0.83
CA PHE A 439 -8.11 -11.08 1.28
C PHE A 439 -6.74 -10.88 0.65
N ALA A 440 -5.93 -11.95 0.58
CA ALA A 440 -4.63 -11.90 -0.04
C ALA A 440 -4.71 -11.57 -1.53
N LEU A 441 -5.57 -12.27 -2.27
CA LEU A 441 -5.80 -11.97 -3.69
C LEU A 441 -6.34 -10.56 -3.90
N TYR A 442 -7.28 -10.13 -3.07
CA TYR A 442 -7.83 -8.79 -3.09
C TYR A 442 -6.74 -7.72 -2.97
N LYS A 443 -5.88 -7.84 -1.95
CA LYS A 443 -4.77 -6.90 -1.76
C LYS A 443 -3.74 -6.97 -2.87
N VAL A 444 -3.33 -8.18 -3.29
CA VAL A 444 -2.40 -8.37 -4.42
C VAL A 444 -2.91 -7.67 -5.68
N LEU A 445 -4.18 -7.87 -6.05
CA LEU A 445 -4.76 -7.26 -7.24
C LEU A 445 -4.89 -5.73 -7.07
N GLN A 446 -5.14 -5.21 -5.88
CA GLN A 446 -5.28 -3.76 -5.69
C GLN A 446 -3.96 -3.00 -5.57
N LEU A 447 -2.93 -3.58 -4.97
CA LEU A 447 -1.72 -2.85 -4.59
C LEU A 447 -0.57 -2.98 -5.60
N THR A 448 -0.58 -4.03 -6.42
CA THR A 448 0.52 -4.30 -7.34
C THR A 448 0.38 -3.47 -8.60
N ILE A 449 1.42 -2.71 -8.94
CA ILE A 449 1.42 -1.86 -10.13
C ILE A 449 1.46 -2.69 -11.41
N GLU A 450 1.93 -3.94 -11.34
CA GLU A 450 2.03 -4.85 -12.47
C GLU A 450 0.67 -5.10 -13.13
N MET A 451 -0.41 -5.04 -12.34
CA MET A 451 -1.79 -5.19 -12.85
C MET A 451 -2.37 -3.89 -13.44
N ARG A 452 -1.76 -2.74 -13.16
CA ARG A 452 -2.26 -1.44 -13.61
C ARG A 452 -2.32 -1.38 -15.13
N HIS A 453 -3.48 -1.01 -15.68
CA HIS A 453 -3.73 -0.87 -17.12
C HIS A 453 -3.56 -2.16 -17.92
N GLN A 454 -3.59 -3.33 -17.27
CA GLN A 454 -3.46 -4.60 -17.97
C GLN A 454 -4.78 -4.99 -18.63
N PRO A 455 -4.80 -5.26 -19.95
CA PRO A 455 -6.00 -5.69 -20.64
C PRO A 455 -6.30 -7.16 -20.33
N PHE A 456 -7.57 -7.56 -20.51
CA PHE A 456 -7.98 -8.95 -20.47
C PHE A 456 -8.51 -9.42 -21.82
N VAL A 457 -9.81 -9.30 -22.04
CA VAL A 457 -10.51 -9.77 -23.24
C VAL A 457 -11.77 -8.93 -23.45
N LEU A 458 -12.28 -8.89 -24.69
CA LEU A 458 -13.48 -8.16 -25.08
C LEU A 458 -13.37 -6.66 -24.73
N TRP A 459 -14.21 -6.16 -23.84
CA TRP A 459 -14.28 -4.75 -23.44
C TRP A 459 -13.36 -4.38 -22.27
N ILE A 460 -12.77 -5.38 -21.60
CA ILE A 460 -11.96 -5.15 -20.39
C ILE A 460 -10.55 -4.75 -20.80
N ARG A 461 -10.30 -3.44 -20.79
CA ARG A 461 -9.00 -2.83 -21.15
C ARG A 461 -8.11 -2.54 -19.95
N ASP A 462 -8.65 -2.60 -18.74
CA ASP A 462 -7.91 -2.40 -17.50
C ASP A 462 -8.51 -3.28 -16.39
N LEU A 463 -7.74 -4.26 -15.93
CA LEU A 463 -8.13 -5.15 -14.83
C LEU A 463 -8.08 -4.46 -13.46
N SER A 464 -7.34 -3.36 -13.32
CA SER A 464 -7.15 -2.62 -12.07
C SER A 464 -8.21 -1.56 -11.80
N ALA A 465 -9.01 -1.23 -12.82
CA ALA A 465 -10.14 -0.31 -12.74
C ALA A 465 -11.48 -1.07 -12.67
N PRO A 466 -12.56 -0.40 -12.24
CA PRO A 466 -13.92 -0.94 -12.34
C PRO A 466 -14.31 -1.25 -13.79
N ASP A 467 -15.25 -2.17 -13.98
CA ASP A 467 -15.73 -2.59 -15.31
C ASP A 467 -16.32 -1.41 -16.11
N PRO A 468 -15.78 -1.00 -17.27
CA PRO A 468 -16.22 0.20 -17.96
C PRO A 468 -17.63 0.11 -18.58
N LEU A 469 -18.15 -1.10 -18.81
CA LEU A 469 -19.46 -1.28 -19.45
C LEU A 469 -20.56 -1.35 -18.42
N HIS A 470 -21.29 -0.24 -18.24
CA HIS A 470 -22.39 -0.15 -17.28
C HIS A 470 -23.74 -0.24 -17.99
N ILE A 471 -24.77 -0.71 -17.28
CA ILE A 471 -26.14 -0.73 -17.82
C ILE A 471 -26.60 0.71 -18.14
N LEU A 472 -26.29 1.67 -17.27
CA LEU A 472 -26.74 3.06 -17.40
C LEU A 472 -26.04 3.87 -18.49
N ASN A 473 -24.79 3.52 -18.86
CA ASN A 473 -24.13 4.13 -20.01
C ASN A 473 -24.40 3.38 -21.32
N LEU A 474 -25.46 2.55 -21.34
CA LEU A 474 -25.85 1.69 -22.45
C LEU A 474 -24.67 0.85 -22.95
N PHE A 475 -23.95 0.20 -22.03
CA PHE A 475 -22.76 -0.60 -22.33
C PHE A 475 -21.70 0.17 -23.11
N GLY A 476 -21.42 1.41 -22.68
CA GLY A 476 -20.39 2.27 -23.24
C GLY A 476 -20.81 3.05 -24.50
N LEU A 477 -22.07 2.98 -24.93
CA LEU A 477 -22.61 3.81 -26.01
C LEU A 477 -22.66 5.29 -25.63
N LEU A 478 -22.87 5.60 -24.35
CA LEU A 478 -22.88 6.97 -23.83
C LEU A 478 -21.52 7.29 -23.17
N PRO A 479 -20.87 8.42 -23.50
CA PRO A 479 -19.53 8.76 -23.01
C PRO A 479 -19.58 9.39 -21.59
N PHE A 480 -20.23 8.71 -20.65
CA PHE A 480 -20.20 9.08 -19.25
C PHE A 480 -19.99 7.85 -18.36
N THR A 481 -19.42 8.09 -17.19
CA THR A 481 -19.28 7.06 -16.15
C THR A 481 -20.32 7.34 -15.07
N PRO A 482 -21.32 6.47 -14.89
CA PRO A 482 -22.29 6.58 -13.79
C PRO A 482 -21.59 6.67 -12.43
N PRO A 483 -22.20 7.35 -11.44
CA PRO A 483 -21.72 7.32 -10.06
C PRO A 483 -21.55 5.87 -9.57
N ALA A 484 -20.51 5.60 -8.77
CA ALA A 484 -20.09 4.25 -8.40
C ALA A 484 -21.21 3.33 -7.85
N PHE A 485 -22.16 3.88 -7.10
CA PHE A 485 -23.30 3.12 -6.54
C PHE A 485 -24.39 2.77 -7.57
N LEU A 486 -24.42 3.46 -8.72
CA LEU A 486 -25.33 3.20 -9.85
C LEU A 486 -24.63 2.51 -11.02
N GLY A 487 -23.30 2.45 -10.99
CA GLY A 487 -22.45 1.89 -12.05
C GLY A 487 -22.40 0.37 -12.06
N ILE A 488 -23.55 -0.29 -12.23
CA ILE A 488 -23.57 -1.77 -12.34
C ILE A 488 -22.97 -2.18 -13.68
N GLY A 489 -21.75 -2.71 -13.61
CA GLY A 489 -21.04 -3.28 -14.75
C GLY A 489 -21.55 -4.65 -15.17
N VAL A 490 -21.21 -5.07 -16.40
CA VAL A 490 -21.49 -6.43 -16.91
C VAL A 490 -20.89 -7.49 -15.98
N LEU A 491 -19.66 -7.30 -15.50
CA LEU A 491 -19.01 -8.21 -14.56
C LEU A 491 -19.75 -8.30 -13.23
N ALA A 492 -20.26 -7.18 -12.70
CA ALA A 492 -21.02 -7.19 -11.45
C ALA A 492 -22.33 -7.98 -11.61
N LEU A 493 -23.00 -7.82 -12.75
CA LEU A 493 -24.18 -8.61 -13.08
C LEU A 493 -23.87 -10.10 -13.19
N LEU A 494 -22.79 -10.46 -13.89
CA LEU A 494 -22.33 -11.85 -14.00
C LEU A 494 -21.95 -12.44 -12.64
N LEU A 495 -21.32 -11.65 -11.77
CA LEU A 495 -21.06 -12.04 -10.38
C LEU A 495 -22.38 -12.35 -9.65
N GLY A 496 -23.35 -11.44 -9.68
CA GLY A 496 -24.66 -11.65 -9.03
C GLY A 496 -25.38 -12.91 -9.53
N ILE A 497 -25.41 -13.11 -10.85
CA ILE A 497 -26.00 -14.31 -11.48
C ILE A 497 -25.24 -15.57 -11.06
N SER A 498 -23.91 -15.56 -11.10
CA SER A 498 -23.10 -16.73 -10.74
C SER A 498 -23.24 -17.10 -9.26
N MET A 499 -23.30 -16.10 -8.36
CA MET A 499 -23.56 -16.31 -6.93
C MET A 499 -24.98 -16.86 -6.69
N TRP A 500 -25.98 -16.32 -7.38
CA TRP A 500 -27.36 -16.80 -7.28
C TRP A 500 -27.51 -18.26 -7.74
N LEU A 501 -26.89 -18.61 -8.87
CA LEU A 501 -26.84 -20.00 -9.35
C LEU A 501 -26.13 -20.91 -8.35
N GLN A 502 -24.99 -20.48 -7.82
CA GLN A 502 -24.24 -21.23 -6.82
C GLN A 502 -25.07 -21.47 -5.53
N PHE A 503 -25.78 -20.45 -5.04
CA PHE A 503 -26.64 -20.59 -3.87
C PHE A 503 -27.84 -21.50 -4.11
N LYS A 504 -28.40 -21.52 -5.33
CA LYS A 504 -29.46 -22.49 -5.69
C LYS A 504 -28.99 -23.94 -5.66
N LEU A 505 -27.70 -24.21 -5.87
CA LEU A 505 -27.12 -25.55 -5.79
C LEU A 505 -26.82 -26.00 -4.36
N ASN A 506 -26.79 -25.05 -3.41
CA ASN A 506 -26.61 -25.34 -1.99
C ASN A 506 -27.90 -25.93 -1.38
N PRO A 507 -27.80 -26.76 -0.32
CA PRO A 507 -28.99 -27.25 0.40
C PRO A 507 -29.89 -26.09 0.84
N ALA A 508 -31.20 -26.22 0.63
CA ALA A 508 -32.16 -25.21 1.08
C ALA A 508 -32.08 -25.04 2.60
N GLN A 509 -31.94 -23.80 3.07
CA GLN A 509 -32.03 -23.47 4.49
C GLN A 509 -33.46 -23.73 4.98
N MET A 510 -33.64 -24.15 6.23
CA MET A 510 -34.98 -24.50 6.73
C MET A 510 -35.74 -23.30 7.29
N ASP A 511 -35.04 -22.28 7.77
CA ASP A 511 -35.65 -21.03 8.24
C ASP A 511 -36.03 -20.12 7.05
N PRO A 512 -37.31 -19.75 6.89
CA PRO A 512 -37.76 -18.83 5.84
C PRO A 512 -37.01 -17.48 5.83
N MET A 513 -36.64 -16.97 6.99
CA MET A 513 -35.87 -15.72 7.09
C MET A 513 -34.48 -15.89 6.47
N GLN A 514 -33.79 -16.99 6.79
CA GLN A 514 -32.49 -17.30 6.19
C GLN A 514 -32.62 -17.54 4.68
N GLN A 515 -33.66 -18.23 4.21
CA GLN A 515 -33.88 -18.41 2.77
C GLN A 515 -34.00 -17.06 2.03
N GLN A 516 -34.74 -16.10 2.60
CA GLN A 516 -34.86 -14.75 2.04
C GLN A 516 -33.52 -14.02 2.00
N VAL A 517 -32.74 -14.08 3.08
CA VAL A 517 -31.39 -13.49 3.13
C VAL A 517 -30.49 -14.09 2.05
N PHE A 518 -30.46 -15.41 1.90
CA PHE A 518 -29.67 -16.08 0.86
C PHE A 518 -30.17 -15.77 -0.57
N ALA A 519 -31.47 -15.51 -0.75
CA ALA A 519 -32.02 -15.12 -2.05
C ALA A 519 -31.63 -13.68 -2.46
N ILE A 520 -31.52 -12.76 -1.50
CA ILE A 520 -31.20 -11.34 -1.74
C ILE A 520 -29.68 -11.11 -1.78
N MET A 521 -28.90 -11.87 -1.02
CA MET A 521 -27.46 -11.67 -0.85
C MET A 521 -26.67 -11.57 -2.18
N PRO A 522 -26.89 -12.41 -3.21
CA PRO A 522 -26.19 -12.26 -4.50
C PRO A 522 -26.40 -10.90 -5.16
N TRP A 523 -27.63 -10.37 -5.09
CA TRP A 523 -27.99 -9.09 -5.70
C TRP A 523 -27.43 -7.92 -4.91
N MET A 524 -27.47 -8.00 -3.57
CA MET A 524 -26.82 -7.01 -2.72
C MET A 524 -25.29 -6.99 -2.98
N MET A 525 -24.66 -8.15 -3.07
CA MET A 525 -23.22 -8.27 -3.31
C MET A 525 -22.83 -7.76 -4.70
N MET A 526 -23.69 -7.89 -5.70
CA MET A 526 -23.50 -7.27 -7.02
C MET A 526 -23.33 -5.74 -6.91
N PHE A 527 -24.18 -5.04 -6.14
CA PHE A 527 -24.03 -3.58 -5.93
C PHE A 527 -22.77 -3.24 -5.13
N ILE A 528 -22.47 -4.02 -4.09
CA ILE A 528 -21.27 -3.80 -3.25
C ILE A 528 -19.99 -4.02 -4.06
N MET A 529 -19.96 -5.01 -4.95
CA MET A 529 -18.79 -5.37 -5.75
C MET A 529 -18.63 -4.55 -7.03
N ALA A 530 -19.67 -3.87 -7.51
CA ALA A 530 -19.60 -3.04 -8.72
C ALA A 530 -18.44 -2.02 -8.78
N PRO A 531 -18.08 -1.28 -7.70
CA PRO A 531 -16.99 -0.31 -7.73
C PRO A 531 -15.59 -0.92 -7.62
N PHE A 532 -15.47 -2.25 -7.48
CA PHE A 532 -14.18 -2.91 -7.33
C PHE A 532 -13.51 -3.20 -8.68
N ALA A 533 -12.18 -3.40 -8.65
CA ALA A 533 -11.38 -3.71 -9.82
C ALA A 533 -11.89 -4.94 -10.58
N ALA A 534 -11.97 -4.87 -11.91
CA ALA A 534 -12.48 -5.92 -12.77
C ALA A 534 -11.77 -7.27 -12.55
N GLY A 535 -10.45 -7.26 -12.27
CA GLY A 535 -9.69 -8.47 -11.96
C GLY A 535 -10.21 -9.24 -10.73
N LEU A 536 -10.71 -8.52 -9.72
CA LEU A 536 -11.33 -9.13 -8.54
C LEU A 536 -12.64 -9.84 -8.91
N LEU A 537 -13.45 -9.22 -9.76
CA LEU A 537 -14.72 -9.79 -10.21
C LEU A 537 -14.47 -11.01 -11.11
N VAL A 538 -13.46 -10.96 -11.98
CA VAL A 538 -13.03 -12.10 -12.81
C VAL A 538 -12.63 -13.29 -11.94
N TYR A 539 -11.82 -13.05 -10.89
CA TYR A 539 -11.49 -14.09 -9.92
C TYR A 539 -12.75 -14.71 -9.30
N TRP A 540 -13.67 -13.87 -8.82
CA TRP A 540 -14.84 -14.35 -8.10
C TRP A 540 -15.81 -15.12 -8.98
N ILE A 541 -16.08 -14.63 -10.20
CA ILE A 541 -16.91 -15.33 -11.19
C ILE A 541 -16.28 -16.67 -11.54
N THR A 542 -14.97 -16.70 -11.78
CA THR A 542 -14.23 -17.95 -12.06
C THR A 542 -14.37 -18.91 -10.88
N ASN A 543 -14.17 -18.42 -9.66
CA ASN A 543 -14.28 -19.19 -8.43
C ASN A 543 -15.68 -19.78 -8.23
N ASN A 544 -16.73 -19.02 -8.56
CA ASN A 544 -18.12 -19.50 -8.51
C ASN A 544 -18.36 -20.57 -9.57
N CYS A 545 -17.94 -20.36 -10.82
CA CYS A 545 -18.04 -21.33 -11.90
C CYS A 545 -17.35 -22.65 -11.54
N LEU A 546 -16.14 -22.59 -10.98
CA LEU A 546 -15.41 -23.78 -10.53
C LEU A 546 -16.11 -24.47 -9.36
N SER A 547 -16.66 -23.71 -8.43
CA SER A 547 -17.47 -24.27 -7.33
C SER A 547 -18.68 -25.02 -7.85
N MET A 548 -19.41 -24.43 -8.81
CA MET A 548 -20.58 -25.05 -9.41
C MET A 548 -20.21 -26.32 -10.18
N ALA A 549 -19.13 -26.29 -10.97
CA ALA A 549 -18.61 -27.46 -11.67
C ALA A 549 -18.22 -28.58 -10.69
N GLN A 550 -17.54 -28.23 -9.60
CA GLN A 550 -17.15 -29.16 -8.54
C GLN A 550 -18.38 -29.75 -7.84
N GLN A 551 -19.36 -28.93 -7.45
CA GLN A 551 -20.59 -29.39 -6.81
C GLN A 551 -21.39 -30.30 -7.73
N TRP A 552 -21.53 -29.95 -9.01
CA TRP A 552 -22.21 -30.75 -10.01
C TRP A 552 -21.55 -32.13 -10.19
N TRP A 553 -20.22 -32.16 -10.30
CA TRP A 553 -19.46 -33.42 -10.41
C TRP A 553 -19.61 -34.29 -9.15
N LEU A 554 -19.56 -33.67 -7.96
CA LEU A 554 -19.72 -34.38 -6.70
C LEU A 554 -21.15 -34.92 -6.49
N TYR A 555 -22.20 -34.18 -6.86
CA TYR A 555 -23.59 -34.67 -6.79
C TYR A 555 -23.84 -35.85 -7.72
N ARG A 556 -23.19 -35.90 -8.88
CA ARG A 556 -23.24 -37.08 -9.76
C ARG A 556 -22.58 -38.31 -9.14
N ARG A 557 -21.53 -38.12 -8.35
CA ARG A 557 -20.76 -39.21 -7.72
C ARG A 557 -21.38 -39.72 -6.41
N HIS A 558 -22.14 -38.86 -5.73
CA HIS A 558 -22.88 -39.18 -4.50
C HIS A 558 -24.35 -38.78 -4.63
N PRO A 559 -25.17 -39.52 -5.39
CA PRO A 559 -26.59 -39.24 -5.50
C PRO A 559 -27.26 -39.36 -4.13
N ALA A 560 -27.98 -38.31 -3.72
CA ALA A 560 -28.80 -38.38 -2.52
C ALA A 560 -29.90 -39.43 -2.72
N PRO A 561 -30.29 -40.19 -1.67
CA PRO A 561 -31.48 -41.05 -1.76
C PRO A 561 -32.69 -40.18 -2.11
N ALA A 562 -33.50 -40.66 -3.05
CA ALA A 562 -34.64 -39.94 -3.60
C ALA A 562 -35.55 -39.39 -2.48
N THR A 563 -35.95 -38.13 -2.61
CA THR A 563 -37.01 -37.52 -1.79
C THR A 563 -38.25 -38.41 -1.88
N PRO A 564 -38.89 -38.81 -0.75
CA PRO A 564 -40.20 -39.44 -0.82
C PRO A 564 -41.16 -38.44 -1.49
N VAL A 565 -41.86 -38.92 -2.51
CA VAL A 565 -42.94 -38.18 -3.18
C VAL A 565 -43.92 -37.72 -2.10
N PRO A 566 -44.36 -36.46 -2.07
CA PRO A 566 -45.37 -36.02 -1.11
C PRO A 566 -46.59 -36.92 -1.26
N ALA A 567 -47.01 -37.57 -0.16
CA ALA A 567 -48.27 -38.29 -0.12
C ALA A 567 -49.38 -37.28 -0.44
N LYS A 568 -50.16 -37.56 -1.49
CA LYS A 568 -51.32 -36.76 -1.89
C LYS A 568 -52.40 -36.76 -0.82
#